data_AF-A0AAW3RGC4-F1
#
_entry.id   AF-A0AAW3RGC4-F1
#
_cell.length_a   1.000
_cell.length_b   1.000
_cell.length_c   1.000
_cell.angle_alpha   90.00
_cell.angle_beta   90.00
_cell.angle_gamma   90.00
#
_symmetry.space_group_name_H-M   'P 1'
#
loop_
_entity.id
_entity.type
_entity.pdbx_description
1 polymer ?
#
loop_
_entity_poly.entity_id
_entity_poly.type
_entity_poly.pdbx_seq_one_letter_code
_entity_poly.pdbx_strand_id
1 'polypeptide(L)'
;MYAIKTFDEEHRVLATGDEPELHRLVLAKYQHGEWQFPVVIEEEAAKPWDDAAYLASMRPDPQTEEREQIKAIRRAYHDDCHTIRSLAIKTGFTNQQVSHLVHKYSLRLRNQYWRAEKYNDPDDVITGQTMYLLGNKLGAPVSSIKQASYSNGLVCGYYISRVPRI
;
A
#
# COMPACT_ATOMS: atom_id res chain seq x y z
N MET A 1 7.37 -35.31 -28.74
CA MET A 1 8.66 -34.90 -28.14
C MET A 1 8.75 -35.66 -26.83
N TYR A 2 9.91 -36.26 -26.50
CA TYR A 2 10.08 -37.09 -25.31
C TYR A 2 11.06 -36.42 -24.37
N ALA A 3 10.94 -36.70 -23.07
CA ALA A 3 11.86 -36.20 -22.07
C ALA A 3 12.38 -37.35 -21.19
N ILE A 4 13.66 -37.29 -20.87
CA ILE A 4 14.30 -38.11 -19.85
C ILE A 4 14.06 -37.44 -18.49
N LYS A 5 13.38 -38.13 -17.57
CA LYS A 5 13.10 -37.64 -16.21
C LYS A 5 13.68 -38.55 -15.15
N THR A 6 14.16 -37.97 -14.05
CA THR A 6 14.52 -38.71 -12.84
C THR A 6 13.29 -39.39 -12.24
N PHE A 7 13.48 -40.54 -11.59
CA PHE A 7 12.41 -41.29 -10.90
C PHE A 7 12.13 -40.75 -9.48
N ASP A 8 12.73 -39.62 -9.08
CA ASP A 8 12.47 -38.98 -7.79
C ASP A 8 11.12 -38.23 -7.79
N GLU A 9 10.63 -37.85 -6.60
CA GLU A 9 9.36 -37.09 -6.48
C GLU A 9 9.36 -35.80 -7.32
N GLU A 10 10.54 -35.25 -7.61
CA GLU A 10 10.72 -34.03 -8.39
C GLU A 10 10.59 -34.22 -9.92
N HIS A 11 10.70 -35.44 -10.44
CA HIS A 11 10.60 -35.78 -11.88
C HIS A 11 11.37 -34.81 -12.79
N ARG A 12 12.60 -34.48 -12.40
CA ARG A 12 13.41 -33.45 -13.04
C ARG A 12 13.79 -33.86 -14.47
N VAL A 13 13.53 -32.97 -15.42
CA VAL A 13 13.89 -33.16 -16.83
C VAL A 13 15.40 -33.02 -17.00
N LEU A 14 16.05 -34.07 -17.49
CA LEU A 14 17.50 -34.12 -17.74
C LEU A 14 17.85 -33.83 -19.20
N ALA A 15 17.01 -34.25 -20.14
CA ALA A 15 17.16 -33.99 -21.57
C ALA A 15 15.83 -34.19 -22.29
N THR A 16 15.64 -33.49 -23.40
CA THR A 16 14.45 -33.53 -24.26
C THR A 16 14.88 -33.81 -25.69
N GLY A 17 14.13 -34.63 -26.42
CA GLY A 17 14.47 -34.99 -27.81
C GLY A 17 13.55 -36.04 -28.41
N ASP A 18 14.02 -36.66 -29.49
CA ASP A 18 13.36 -37.82 -30.09
C ASP A 18 13.70 -39.09 -29.29
N GLU A 19 12.71 -39.96 -29.10
CA GLU A 19 12.82 -41.20 -28.33
C GLU A 19 14.08 -42.03 -28.65
N PRO A 20 14.46 -42.32 -29.91
CA PRO A 20 15.65 -43.11 -30.21
C PRO A 20 16.97 -42.41 -29.82
N GLU A 21 17.02 -41.08 -29.83
CA GLU A 21 18.20 -40.32 -29.43
C GLU A 21 18.36 -40.32 -27.91
N LEU A 22 17.25 -40.20 -27.19
CA LEU A 22 17.23 -40.27 -25.73
C LEU A 22 17.65 -41.65 -25.22
N HIS A 23 17.20 -42.73 -25.84
CA HIS A 23 17.64 -44.09 -25.49
C HIS A 23 19.16 -44.28 -25.65
N ARG A 24 19.76 -43.72 -26.72
CA ARG A 24 21.23 -43.75 -26.91
C ARG A 24 21.95 -42.95 -25.83
N LEU A 25 21.41 -41.79 -25.46
CA LEU A 25 21.98 -40.91 -24.44
C LEU A 25 21.93 -41.57 -23.06
N VAL A 26 20.79 -42.17 -22.68
CA VAL A 26 20.65 -42.93 -21.43
C VAL A 26 21.69 -44.04 -21.37
N LEU A 27 21.79 -44.86 -22.42
CA LEU A 27 22.74 -45.98 -22.46
C LEU A 27 24.20 -45.51 -22.30
N ALA A 28 24.60 -44.46 -23.02
CA ALA A 28 25.94 -43.90 -22.93
C ALA A 28 26.24 -43.37 -21.52
N LYS A 29 25.29 -42.65 -20.90
CA LYS A 29 25.45 -42.08 -19.56
C LYS A 29 25.53 -43.14 -18.46
N TYR A 30 24.77 -44.24 -18.59
CA TYR A 30 24.90 -45.41 -17.72
C TYR A 30 26.25 -46.09 -17.87
N GLN A 31 26.74 -46.28 -19.10
CA GLN A 31 28.05 -46.91 -19.36
C GLN A 31 29.22 -46.10 -18.79
N HIS A 32 29.11 -44.78 -18.77
CA HIS A 32 30.12 -43.88 -18.19
C HIS A 32 29.92 -43.63 -16.69
N GLY A 33 28.90 -44.23 -16.06
CA GLY A 33 28.64 -44.11 -14.62
C GLY A 33 28.21 -42.71 -14.16
N GLU A 34 27.75 -41.86 -15.10
CA GLU A 34 27.43 -40.47 -14.81
C GLU A 34 26.06 -40.29 -14.13
N TRP A 35 25.13 -41.23 -14.34
CA TRP A 35 23.80 -41.21 -13.73
C TRP A 35 23.62 -42.38 -12.77
N GLN A 36 23.34 -42.08 -11.50
CA GLN A 36 23.24 -43.05 -10.40
C GLN A 36 21.79 -43.45 -10.05
N PHE A 37 20.79 -42.82 -10.66
CA PHE A 37 19.37 -43.01 -10.35
C PHE A 37 18.62 -43.63 -11.54
N PRO A 38 17.57 -44.44 -11.32
CA PRO A 38 16.69 -44.88 -12.39
C PRO A 38 16.08 -43.65 -13.10
N VAL A 39 16.03 -43.71 -14.43
CA VAL A 39 15.59 -42.60 -15.28
C VAL A 39 14.54 -43.14 -16.25
N VAL A 40 13.45 -42.40 -16.46
CA VAL A 40 12.32 -42.81 -17.31
C VAL A 40 12.25 -41.89 -18.52
N ILE A 41 11.98 -42.46 -19.70
CA ILE A 41 11.65 -41.71 -20.90
C ILE A 41 10.13 -41.65 -20.98
N GLU A 42 9.57 -40.45 -20.92
CA GLU A 42 8.13 -40.22 -21.04
C GLU A 42 7.83 -39.31 -22.23
N GLU A 43 6.68 -39.52 -22.86
CA GLU A 43 6.14 -38.55 -23.81
C GLU A 43 5.92 -37.22 -23.09
N GLU A 44 6.50 -36.16 -23.64
CA GLU A 44 6.29 -34.81 -23.18
C GLU A 44 4.86 -34.40 -23.56
N ALA A 45 3.91 -34.63 -22.65
CA ALA A 45 2.57 -34.11 -22.78
C ALA A 45 2.65 -32.57 -22.93
N ALA A 46 2.06 -32.07 -24.02
CA ALA A 46 2.29 -30.72 -24.51
C ALA A 46 2.00 -29.60 -23.49
N LYS A 47 2.92 -28.64 -23.47
CA LYS A 47 2.96 -27.31 -22.81
C LYS A 47 3.16 -27.27 -21.28
N PRO A 48 4.35 -26.85 -20.79
CA PRO A 48 4.61 -26.62 -19.37
C PRO A 48 3.93 -25.38 -18.79
N TRP A 49 3.34 -24.53 -19.64
CA TRP A 49 2.68 -23.30 -19.22
C TRP A 49 1.30 -23.19 -19.84
N ASP A 50 0.30 -23.06 -18.99
CA ASP A 50 -1.02 -22.56 -19.38
C ASP A 50 -0.88 -21.06 -19.60
N ASP A 51 -1.02 -20.61 -20.85
CA ASP A 51 -0.97 -19.18 -21.20
C ASP A 51 -1.97 -18.37 -20.36
N ALA A 52 -3.11 -18.97 -19.95
CA ALA A 52 -4.06 -18.31 -19.06
C ALA A 52 -3.51 -18.18 -17.63
N ALA A 53 -2.84 -19.19 -17.09
CA ALA A 53 -2.17 -19.13 -15.79
C ALA A 53 -0.98 -18.15 -15.80
N TYR A 54 -0.21 -18.12 -16.89
CA TYR A 54 0.90 -17.18 -17.09
C TYR A 54 0.40 -15.73 -17.16
N LEU A 55 -0.67 -15.47 -17.93
CA LEU A 55 -1.29 -14.15 -17.98
C LEU A 55 -1.97 -13.77 -16.66
N ALA A 56 -2.52 -14.74 -15.91
CA ALA A 56 -3.04 -14.51 -14.56
C ALA A 56 -1.91 -14.15 -13.56
N SER A 57 -0.72 -14.74 -13.71
CA SER A 57 0.48 -14.41 -12.92
C SER A 57 1.09 -13.04 -13.25
N MET A 58 0.80 -12.50 -14.45
CA MET A 58 1.17 -11.13 -14.84
C MET A 58 0.22 -10.06 -14.32
N ARG A 59 -0.91 -10.42 -13.70
CA ARG A 59 -1.78 -9.41 -13.08
C ARG A 59 -0.97 -8.68 -12.01
N PRO A 60 -0.93 -7.34 -12.01
CA PRO A 60 -0.20 -6.60 -11.00
C PRO A 60 -0.72 -7.03 -9.63
N ASP A 61 0.21 -7.44 -8.76
CA ASP A 61 -0.14 -7.82 -7.39
C ASP A 61 -0.92 -6.65 -6.77
N PRO A 62 -2.13 -6.88 -6.22
CA PRO A 62 -2.91 -5.83 -5.57
C PRO A 62 -2.12 -5.11 -4.46
N GLN A 63 -1.09 -5.75 -3.87
CA GLN A 63 -0.17 -5.07 -2.96
C GLN A 63 0.75 -4.06 -3.64
N THR A 64 1.09 -4.23 -4.92
CA THR A 64 1.94 -3.30 -5.67
C THR A 64 1.24 -1.97 -5.89
N GLU A 65 -0.03 -2.01 -6.29
CA GLU A 65 -0.84 -0.79 -6.46
C GLU A 65 -1.01 -0.06 -5.11
N GLU A 66 -1.30 -0.81 -4.03
CA GLU A 66 -1.41 -0.25 -2.69
C GLU A 66 -0.10 0.39 -2.21
N ARG A 67 1.04 -0.26 -2.49
CA ARG A 67 2.39 0.24 -2.14
C ARG A 67 2.73 1.53 -2.89
N GLU A 68 2.34 1.65 -4.14
CA GLU A 68 2.52 2.89 -4.91
C GLU A 68 1.63 4.02 -4.38
N GLN A 69 0.36 3.71 -4.07
CA GLN A 69 -0.58 4.67 -3.49
C GLN A 69 -0.09 5.19 -2.13
N ILE A 70 0.34 4.32 -1.21
CA ILE A 70 0.87 4.78 0.08
C ILE A 70 2.19 5.54 -0.06
N LYS A 71 3.03 5.21 -1.05
CA LYS A 71 4.27 5.97 -1.34
C LYS A 71 3.96 7.38 -1.82
N ALA A 72 2.96 7.55 -2.68
CA ALA A 72 2.48 8.86 -3.11
C ALA A 72 1.88 9.66 -1.94
N ILE A 73 1.06 9.03 -1.10
CA ILE A 73 0.50 9.65 0.11
C ILE A 73 1.60 10.08 1.08
N ARG A 74 2.64 9.26 1.29
CA ARG A 74 3.78 9.61 2.16
C ARG A 74 4.58 10.79 1.61
N ARG A 75 4.81 10.86 0.31
CA ARG A 75 5.45 12.04 -0.33
C ARG A 75 4.63 13.30 -0.10
N ALA A 76 3.33 13.26 -0.37
CA ALA A 76 2.44 14.38 -0.09
C ALA A 76 2.41 14.76 1.39
N TYR A 77 2.48 13.77 2.29
CA TYR A 77 2.57 13.98 3.73
C TYR A 77 3.87 14.68 4.15
N HIS A 78 5.01 14.36 3.52
CA HIS A 78 6.28 15.06 3.77
C HIS A 78 6.26 16.52 3.30
N ASP A 79 5.42 16.85 2.32
CA ASP A 79 5.17 18.23 1.87
C ASP A 79 4.11 18.95 2.75
N ASP A 80 4.07 18.65 4.05
CA ASP A 80 3.21 19.25 5.09
C ASP A 80 1.68 19.08 4.87
N CYS A 81 1.25 18.13 4.03
CA CYS A 81 -0.16 17.81 3.83
C CYS A 81 -0.62 16.75 4.86
N HIS A 82 -1.27 17.18 5.93
CA HIS A 82 -1.59 16.31 7.07
C HIS A 82 -3.10 16.07 7.29
N THR A 83 -3.94 16.38 6.29
CA THR A 83 -5.40 16.09 6.31
C THR A 83 -5.79 15.16 5.17
N ILE A 84 -6.85 14.36 5.35
CA ILE A 84 -7.34 13.43 4.31
C ILE A 84 -7.67 14.20 3.03
N ARG A 85 -8.33 15.35 3.14
CA ARG A 85 -8.71 16.18 1.99
C ARG A 85 -7.50 16.77 1.26
N SER A 86 -6.51 17.29 2.00
CA SER A 86 -5.28 17.83 1.36
C SER A 86 -4.48 16.73 0.68
N LEU A 87 -4.41 15.55 1.29
CA LEU A 87 -3.74 14.39 0.70
C LEU A 87 -4.47 13.93 -0.57
N ALA A 88 -5.79 13.77 -0.53
CA ALA A 88 -6.61 13.41 -1.68
C ALA A 88 -6.47 14.37 -2.86
N ILE A 89 -6.52 15.69 -2.61
CA ILE A 89 -6.34 16.71 -3.65
C ILE A 89 -4.95 16.61 -4.28
N LYS A 90 -3.91 16.41 -3.45
CA LYS A 90 -2.52 16.41 -3.91
C LYS A 90 -2.13 15.12 -4.63
N THR A 91 -2.70 13.97 -4.25
CA THR A 91 -2.41 12.68 -4.88
C THR A 91 -3.41 12.30 -5.97
N GLY A 92 -4.53 13.00 -6.11
CA GLY A 92 -5.61 12.65 -7.04
C GLY A 92 -6.43 11.42 -6.61
N PHE A 93 -6.26 10.95 -5.38
CA PHE A 93 -7.00 9.79 -4.85
C PHE A 93 -8.30 10.20 -4.19
N THR A 94 -9.23 9.25 -4.05
CA THR A 94 -10.48 9.51 -3.32
C THR A 94 -10.24 9.65 -1.81
N ASN A 95 -11.09 10.42 -1.13
CA ASN A 95 -11.02 10.55 0.33
C ASN A 95 -11.14 9.21 1.06
N GLN A 96 -11.93 8.26 0.52
CA GLN A 96 -12.10 6.92 1.10
C GLN A 96 -10.80 6.09 0.99
N GLN A 97 -10.14 6.10 -0.17
CA GLN A 97 -8.86 5.42 -0.38
C GLN A 97 -7.77 5.99 0.53
N VAL A 98 -7.65 7.32 0.59
CA VAL A 98 -6.68 7.99 1.47
C VAL A 98 -6.96 7.68 2.93
N SER A 99 -8.22 7.73 3.35
CA SER A 99 -8.62 7.37 4.72
C SER A 99 -8.21 5.94 5.06
N HIS A 100 -8.55 4.97 4.19
CA HIS A 100 -8.21 3.57 4.40
C HIS A 100 -6.70 3.35 4.55
N LEU A 101 -5.90 3.90 3.63
CA LEU A 101 -4.45 3.74 3.61
C LEU A 101 -3.75 4.45 4.77
N VAL A 102 -4.21 5.64 5.13
CA VAL A 102 -3.68 6.38 6.28
C VAL A 102 -3.90 5.62 7.58
N HIS A 103 -5.08 5.02 7.78
CA HIS A 103 -5.36 4.19 8.96
C HIS A 103 -4.56 2.88 8.94
N LYS A 104 -4.56 2.17 7.80
CA LYS A 104 -3.84 0.90 7.63
C LYS A 104 -2.34 1.03 7.92
N TYR A 105 -1.72 2.13 7.48
CA TYR A 105 -0.29 2.40 7.67
C TYR A 105 0.00 3.36 8.84
N SER A 106 -0.99 3.65 9.69
CA SER A 106 -0.85 4.47 10.89
C SER A 106 -0.17 5.83 10.67
N LEU A 107 -0.46 6.49 9.55
CA LEU A 107 0.05 7.83 9.29
C LEU A 107 -0.67 8.83 10.21
N ARG A 108 0.10 9.56 11.04
CA ARG A 108 -0.45 10.52 11.99
C ARG A 108 -1.08 11.71 11.26
N LEU A 109 -2.39 11.69 11.09
CA LEU A 109 -3.12 12.88 10.65
C LEU A 109 -3.02 13.95 11.73
N ARG A 110 -2.72 15.19 11.35
CA ARG A 110 -2.91 16.34 12.24
C ARG A 110 -4.39 16.72 12.22
N ASN A 111 -5.27 15.80 12.62
CA ASN A 111 -6.69 16.09 12.87
C ASN A 111 -6.86 16.78 14.24
N GLN A 112 -6.06 17.80 14.47
CA GLN A 112 -6.23 18.69 15.60
C GLN A 112 -7.29 19.71 15.18
N TYR A 113 -8.31 19.89 16.01
CA TYR A 113 -9.35 20.88 15.74
C TYR A 113 -9.19 22.05 16.68
N TRP A 114 -9.65 23.20 16.23
CA TRP A 114 -9.70 24.41 17.01
C TRP A 114 -11.03 24.46 17.74
N ARG A 115 -10.96 24.71 19.05
CA ARG A 115 -12.10 24.83 19.95
C ARG A 115 -12.12 26.25 20.48
N ALA A 116 -13.26 26.90 20.36
CA ALA A 116 -13.58 28.16 20.98
C ALA A 116 -14.61 27.90 22.08
N GLU A 117 -14.27 28.21 23.32
CA GLU A 117 -15.12 28.00 24.50
C GLU A 117 -15.41 29.34 25.16
N LYS A 118 -16.68 29.63 25.45
CA LYS A 118 -17.06 30.94 25.95
C LYS A 118 -16.59 31.15 27.39
N TYR A 119 -16.07 32.35 27.67
CA TYR A 119 -15.45 32.70 28.95
C TYR A 119 -16.35 32.43 30.18
N ASN A 120 -17.66 32.58 30.03
CA ASN A 120 -18.64 32.46 31.12
C ASN A 120 -19.67 31.34 30.90
N ASP A 121 -19.53 30.54 29.86
CA ASP A 121 -20.51 29.50 29.49
C ASP A 121 -19.78 28.32 28.84
N PRO A 122 -19.31 27.35 29.63
CA PRO A 122 -18.50 26.24 29.13
C PRO A 122 -19.29 25.27 28.23
N ASP A 123 -20.62 25.36 28.20
CA ASP A 123 -21.47 24.57 27.30
C ASP A 123 -21.56 25.19 25.89
N ASP A 124 -21.25 26.49 25.74
CA ASP A 124 -21.20 27.19 24.47
C ASP A 124 -19.82 27.03 23.81
N VAL A 125 -19.69 25.91 23.08
CA VAL A 125 -18.46 25.51 22.40
C VAL A 125 -18.62 25.52 20.88
N ILE A 126 -17.79 26.32 20.22
CA ILE A 126 -17.71 26.37 18.76
C ILE A 126 -16.43 25.67 18.31
N THR A 127 -16.55 24.69 17.41
CA THR A 127 -15.41 23.95 16.87
C THR A 127 -15.18 24.24 15.39
N GLY A 128 -13.91 24.19 14.99
CA GLY A 128 -13.48 24.38 13.60
C GLY A 128 -12.27 23.52 13.28
N GLN A 129 -12.26 22.89 12.10
CA GLN A 129 -11.12 22.06 11.67
C GLN A 129 -9.87 22.90 11.38
N THR A 130 -10.06 24.15 10.97
CA THR A 130 -8.98 25.11 10.70
C THR A 130 -9.26 26.42 11.43
N MET A 131 -8.23 27.21 11.70
CA MET A 131 -8.39 28.55 12.29
C MET A 131 -9.24 29.46 11.41
N TYR A 132 -9.18 29.29 10.09
CA TYR A 132 -9.99 30.05 9.13
C TYR A 132 -11.48 29.73 9.30
N LEU A 133 -11.83 28.44 9.38
CA LEU A 133 -13.22 28.03 9.62
C LEU A 133 -13.71 28.47 11.00
N LEU A 134 -12.85 28.39 12.02
CA LEU A 134 -13.20 28.88 13.36
C LEU A 134 -13.41 30.41 13.35
N GLY A 135 -12.55 31.16 12.65
CA GLY A 135 -12.68 32.62 12.54
C GLY A 135 -13.90 33.07 11.76
N ASN A 136 -14.27 32.37 10.70
CA ASN A 136 -15.53 32.65 9.99
C ASN A 136 -16.75 32.42 10.90
N LYS A 137 -16.73 31.40 11.76
CA LYS A 137 -17.81 31.14 12.72
C LYS A 137 -17.86 32.19 13.85
N LEU A 138 -16.71 32.69 14.28
CA LEU A 138 -16.59 33.71 15.34
C LEU A 138 -16.70 35.15 14.82
N GLY A 139 -16.72 35.35 13.50
CA GLY A 139 -16.61 36.68 12.89
C GLY A 139 -15.28 37.38 13.19
N ALA A 140 -14.20 36.62 13.40
CA ALA A 140 -12.91 37.15 13.87
C ALA A 140 -11.78 36.88 12.86
N PRO A 141 -10.80 37.80 12.73
CA PRO A 141 -9.65 37.59 11.87
C PRO A 141 -8.73 36.49 12.43
N VAL A 142 -8.14 35.72 11.52
CA VAL A 142 -7.26 34.57 11.84
C VAL A 142 -6.05 34.99 12.68
N SER A 143 -5.53 36.20 12.47
CA SER A 143 -4.42 36.77 13.26
C SER A 143 -4.78 36.87 14.74
N SER A 144 -5.97 37.32 15.08
CA SER A 144 -6.45 37.41 16.47
C SER A 144 -6.62 36.04 17.11
N ILE A 145 -7.12 35.04 16.36
CA ILE A 145 -7.24 33.66 16.82
C ILE A 145 -5.85 33.07 17.11
N LYS A 146 -4.87 33.36 16.24
CA LYS A 146 -3.48 32.92 16.40
C LYS A 146 -2.89 33.48 17.68
N GLN A 147 -2.97 34.79 17.84
CA GLN A 147 -2.44 35.48 19.00
C GLN A 147 -3.08 34.99 20.30
N ALA A 148 -4.41 34.91 20.34
CA ALA A 148 -5.16 34.46 21.50
C ALA A 148 -4.82 33.02 21.90
N SER A 149 -4.58 32.13 20.94
CA SER A 149 -4.20 30.74 21.22
C SER A 149 -2.84 30.60 21.91
N TYR A 150 -1.93 31.55 21.72
CA TYR A 150 -0.62 31.56 22.38
C TYR A 150 -0.63 32.32 23.71
N SER A 151 -1.49 33.34 23.83
CA SER A 151 -1.54 34.23 25.00
C SER A 151 -2.64 33.87 26.01
N ASN A 152 -3.39 32.78 25.80
CA ASN A 152 -4.65 32.50 26.51
C ASN A 152 -5.62 33.69 26.50
N GLY A 153 -5.59 34.46 25.42
CA GLY A 153 -6.45 35.63 25.23
C GLY A 153 -7.88 35.23 24.81
N LEU A 154 -8.79 36.19 24.90
CA LEU A 154 -10.18 36.02 24.45
C LEU A 154 -10.35 36.60 23.03
N VAL A 155 -11.10 35.89 22.20
CA VAL A 155 -11.55 36.37 20.88
C VAL A 155 -13.07 36.29 20.85
N CYS A 156 -13.73 37.44 20.68
CA CYS A 156 -15.19 37.54 20.70
C CYS A 156 -15.83 36.92 21.96
N GLY A 157 -15.13 36.94 23.10
CA GLY A 157 -15.59 36.32 24.35
C GLY A 157 -15.30 34.82 24.49
N TYR A 158 -14.55 34.23 23.55
CA TYR A 158 -14.17 32.81 23.56
C TYR A 158 -12.68 32.61 23.79
N TYR A 159 -12.35 31.61 24.60
CA TYR A 159 -11.02 31.01 24.71
C TYR A 159 -10.75 30.10 23.54
N ILE A 160 -9.59 30.30 22.91
CA ILE A 160 -9.17 29.53 21.75
C ILE A 160 -8.15 28.48 22.19
N SER A 161 -8.47 27.22 21.97
CA SER A 161 -7.55 26.10 22.22
C SER A 161 -7.46 25.18 21.00
N ARG A 162 -6.33 24.48 20.90
CA ARG A 162 -6.08 23.48 19.87
C ARG A 162 -6.16 22.11 20.50
N VAL A 163 -7.20 21.35 20.17
CA VAL A 163 -7.51 20.09 20.82
C VAL A 163 -7.02 18.93 19.95
N PRO A 164 -6.16 18.05 20.48
CA PRO A 164 -5.86 16.78 19.83
C PRO A 164 -7.09 15.88 19.90
N ARG A 165 -7.50 15.30 18.77
CA ARG A 165 -8.55 14.30 18.75
C ARG A 165 -7.92 12.95 19.14
N ILE A 166 -8.33 12.41 20.30
CA ILE A 166 -7.95 11.07 20.81
C ILE A 166 -8.60 10.01 19.94
#